data_AF-D5GUS1-F1
#
_entry.id   AF-D5GUS1-F1
#
_cell.length_a   1.000
_cell.length_b   1.000
_cell.length_c   1.000
_cell.angle_alpha   90.00
_cell.angle_beta   90.00
_cell.angle_gamma   90.00
#
_symmetry.space_group_name_H-M   'P 1'
#
loop_
_entity.id
_entity.type
_entity.pdbx_description
1 polymer ?
#
loop_
_entity_poly.entity_id
_entity_poly.type
_entity_poly.pdbx_seq_one_letter_code
_entity_poly.pdbx_strand_id
1 'polypeptide(L)' 'VVIGVPAIYLAHVRATVPKTIGVAAQNCWKVEKGAFTGEISAPMIKDVGVDWVILGHSERRTIFGESDQLVADK' A
#
# COMPACT_ATOMS: atom_id res chain seq x y z
N VAL A 1 3.90 -16.75 0.75
CA VAL A 1 4.30 -15.92 -0.41
C VAL A 1 3.40 -14.69 -0.44
N VAL A 2 3.96 -13.50 -0.64
CA VAL A 2 3.22 -12.22 -0.74
C VAL A 2 3.64 -11.52 -2.03
N ILE A 3 2.69 -10.96 -2.78
CA ILE A 3 2.95 -10.23 -4.03
C ILE A 3 2.64 -8.74 -3.86
N GLY A 4 3.61 -7.88 -4.19
CA GLY A 4 3.45 -6.42 -4.18
C GLY A 4 2.86 -5.92 -5.50
N VAL A 5 1.66 -5.34 -5.46
CA VAL A 5 0.84 -5.04 -6.64
C VAL A 5 0.63 -3.53 -6.77
N PRO A 6 0.74 -2.94 -7.99
CA PRO A 6 0.35 -1.55 -8.22
C PRO A 6 -1.10 -1.32 -7.83
N ALA A 7 -1.39 -0.17 -7.21
CA ALA A 7 -2.67 0.05 -6.52
C ALA A 7 -3.91 -0.15 -7.42
N ILE A 8 -3.83 0.27 -8.69
CA ILE A 8 -4.92 0.13 -9.67
C ILE A 8 -5.31 -1.33 -9.99
N TYR A 9 -4.48 -2.30 -9.60
CA TYR A 9 -4.71 -3.73 -9.83
C TYR A 9 -5.00 -4.53 -8.54
N LEU A 10 -5.03 -3.89 -7.36
CA LEU A 10 -5.15 -4.60 -6.07
C LEU A 10 -6.40 -5.48 -5.99
N ALA A 11 -7.58 -4.91 -6.28
CA ALA A 11 -8.84 -5.63 -6.22
C ALA A 11 -8.87 -6.82 -7.21
N HIS A 12 -8.39 -6.60 -8.43
CA HIS A 12 -8.33 -7.64 -9.46
C HIS A 12 -7.41 -8.80 -9.04
N VAL A 13 -6.21 -8.49 -8.54
CA VAL A 13 -5.26 -9.52 -8.11
C VAL A 13 -5.77 -10.26 -6.89
N ARG A 14 -6.33 -9.56 -5.89
CA ARG A 14 -6.90 -10.21 -4.69
C ARG A 14 -8.05 -11.15 -5.05
N ALA A 15 -8.89 -10.80 -6.01
CA ALA A 15 -9.98 -11.65 -6.48
C ALA A 15 -9.50 -12.88 -7.28
N THR A 16 -8.36 -12.77 -7.96
CA THR A 16 -7.86 -13.80 -8.89
C THR A 16 -6.94 -14.81 -8.20
N VAL A 17 -6.12 -14.39 -7.24
CA VAL A 17 -5.12 -15.27 -6.62
C VAL A 17 -5.70 -16.08 -5.45
N PRO A 18 -5.21 -17.32 -5.21
CA PRO A 18 -5.62 -18.13 -4.06
C PRO A 18 -5.45 -17.39 -2.73
N LYS A 19 -6.31 -17.68 -1.75
CA LYS A 19 -6.22 -17.07 -0.41
C LYS A 19 -4.91 -17.40 0.34
N THR A 20 -4.22 -18.45 -0.07
CA THR A 20 -2.89 -18.82 0.44
C THR A 20 -1.77 -17.88 -0.03
N ILE A 21 -2.03 -17.03 -1.02
CA ILE A 21 -1.13 -15.97 -1.48
C ILE A 21 -1.57 -14.65 -0.86
N GLY A 22 -0.66 -14.01 -0.12
CA GLY A 22 -0.85 -12.65 0.39
C GLY A 22 -0.72 -11.64 -0.74
N VAL A 23 -1.49 -10.56 -0.67
CA VAL A 23 -1.38 -9.42 -1.60
C VAL A 23 -0.97 -8.22 -0.78
N ALA A 24 -0.07 -7.39 -1.33
CA ALA A 24 0.39 -6.16 -0.72
C ALA A 24 0.24 -4.96 -1.65
N ALA A 25 -0.21 -3.83 -1.12
CA ALA A 25 -0.05 -2.53 -1.78
C ALA A 25 1.43 -2.10 -1.73
N GLN A 26 1.88 -1.31 -2.70
CA GLN A 26 3.26 -0.85 -2.77
C GLN A 26 3.54 0.44 -1.99
N ASN A 27 2.49 1.09 -1.47
CA ASN A 27 2.55 2.24 -0.57
C ASN A 27 1.16 2.48 0.05
N CYS A 28 1.10 3.19 1.17
CA CYS A 28 -0.12 3.84 1.66
C CYS A 28 0.21 5.22 2.26
N TRP A 29 -0.84 5.99 2.53
CA TRP A 29 -0.74 7.27 3.21
C TRP A 29 -0.99 7.13 4.71
N LYS A 30 -0.37 8.04 5.47
CA LYS A 30 -0.29 7.98 6.93
C LYS A 30 -1.56 8.33 7.70
N VAL A 31 -2.57 8.86 7.03
CA VAL A 31 -3.85 9.16 7.67
C VAL A 31 -5.00 8.48 6.94
N GLU A 32 -6.05 8.17 7.68
CA GLU A 32 -7.20 7.39 7.19
C GLU A 32 -7.97 8.08 6.06
N LYS A 33 -8.09 9.42 6.10
CA LYS A 33 -8.85 10.23 5.14
C LYS A 33 -8.47 11.71 5.22
N GLY A 34 -8.79 12.48 4.18
CA GLY A 34 -8.67 13.94 4.15
C GLY A 34 -8.38 14.47 2.76
N ALA A 35 -7.93 15.73 2.69
CA ALA A 35 -7.58 16.40 1.45
C ALA A 35 -6.18 16.01 0.94
N PHE A 36 -6.02 14.75 0.53
CA PHE A 36 -4.77 14.17 0.03
C PHE A 36 -4.97 13.59 -1.38
N THR A 37 -5.17 14.48 -2.36
CA THR A 37 -5.41 14.08 -3.75
C THR A 37 -4.29 13.20 -4.28
N GLY A 38 -4.64 12.02 -4.78
CA GLY A 38 -3.70 11.04 -5.34
C GLY A 38 -3.19 9.99 -4.35
N GLU A 39 -3.45 10.17 -3.05
CA GLU A 39 -3.03 9.22 -2.01
C GLU A 39 -4.08 8.12 -1.77
N ILE A 40 -3.60 6.99 -1.24
CA ILE A 40 -4.43 5.81 -0.90
C ILE A 40 -4.21 5.48 0.57
N SER A 41 -5.27 5.47 1.35
CA SER A 41 -5.18 5.19 2.79
C SER A 41 -5.22 3.69 3.10
N ALA A 42 -4.71 3.31 4.27
CA ALA A 42 -4.75 1.92 4.73
C ALA A 42 -6.20 1.34 4.76
N PRO A 43 -7.24 2.09 5.20
CA PRO A 43 -8.63 1.62 5.09
C PRO A 43 -9.08 1.28 3.66
N MET A 44 -8.68 2.06 2.65
CA MET A 44 -9.03 1.76 1.24
C MET A 44 -8.40 0.45 0.75
N ILE A 45 -7.17 0.17 1.17
CA ILE A 45 -6.47 -1.09 0.85
C ILE A 45 -7.17 -2.26 1.55
N LYS A 46 -7.55 -2.08 2.82
CA LYS A 46 -8.25 -3.11 3.58
C LYS A 46 -9.64 -3.42 3.02
N ASP A 47 -10.36 -2.40 2.53
CA ASP A 47 -11.70 -2.51 1.94
C ASP A 47 -11.72 -3.48 0.74
N VAL A 48 -10.65 -3.51 -0.06
CA VAL A 48 -10.51 -4.45 -1.19
C VAL A 48 -9.93 -5.82 -0.79
N GLY A 49 -9.85 -6.12 0.52
CA GLY A 49 -9.41 -7.41 1.06
C GLY A 49 -7.89 -7.63 1.02
N VAL A 50 -7.10 -6.56 0.93
CA VAL A 50 -5.64 -6.63 0.92
C VAL A 50 -5.11 -6.35 2.33
N ASP A 51 -4.23 -7.22 2.83
CA ASP A 51 -3.80 -7.23 4.23
C ASP A 51 -2.37 -6.73 4.46
N TRP A 52 -1.62 -6.45 3.39
CA TRP A 52 -0.21 -6.06 3.47
C TRP A 52 0.05 -4.75 2.73
N VAL A 53 1.07 -4.02 3.19
CA VAL A 53 1.58 -2.82 2.52
C VAL A 53 3.10 -2.81 2.64
N ILE A 54 3.79 -2.46 1.55
CA ILE A 54 5.22 -2.16 1.57
C ILE A 54 5.40 -0.70 1.97
N LEU A 55 6.20 -0.45 3.01
CA LEU A 55 6.51 0.89 3.51
C LEU A 55 8.02 1.13 3.53
N GLY A 56 8.42 2.37 3.22
CA GLY A 56 9.83 2.76 3.26
C GLY A 56 10.71 2.04 2.23
N HIS A 57 10.16 1.65 1.07
CA HIS A 57 10.93 1.11 -0.04
C HIS A 57 12.07 2.08 -0.42
N SER A 58 13.24 1.56 -0.79
CA SER A 58 14.42 2.39 -1.08
C SER A 58 14.15 3.43 -2.17
N GLU A 59 13.41 3.07 -3.22
CA GLU A 59 12.99 4.01 -4.27
C GLU A 59 12.16 5.17 -3.70
N ARG A 60 11.27 4.91 -2.74
CA ARG A 60 10.47 5.96 -2.09
C ARG A 60 11.32 6.88 -1.22
N ARG A 61 12.32 6.34 -0.54
CA ARG A 61 13.26 7.12 0.27
C ARG A 61 14.17 7.97 -0.62
N THR A 62 14.74 7.39 -1.68
CA THR A 62 15.72 8.04 -2.54
C THR A 62 15.10 8.99 -3.55
N ILE A 63 13.98 8.63 -4.19
CA ILE A 63 13.37 9.43 -5.27
C ILE A 63 12.31 10.39 -4.72
N PHE A 64 11.51 9.93 -3.76
CA PHE A 64 10.38 10.71 -3.20
C PHE A 64 10.68 11.34 -1.83
N GLY A 65 11.87 11.10 -1.27
CA GLY A 65 12.34 11.76 -0.04
C GLY A 65 11.62 11.32 1.23
N GLU A 66 11.11 10.09 1.30
CA GLU A 66 10.43 9.61 2.51
C GLU A 66 11.40 9.46 3.69
N SER A 67 11.19 10.26 4.74
CA SER A 67 11.98 10.21 5.98
C SER A 67 11.57 9.03 6.88
N ASP A 68 12.44 8.66 7.82
CA ASP A 68 12.11 7.62 8.81
C ASP A 68 10.87 7.96 9.62
N GLN A 69 10.70 9.23 10.00
CA GLN A 69 9.51 9.68 10.70
C GLN A 69 8.25 9.50 9.84
N LEU A 70 8.31 9.86 8.54
CA LEU A 70 7.16 9.68 7.65
C LEU A 70 6.81 8.20 7.48
N VAL A 71 7.81 7.33 7.37
CA VAL A 71 7.59 5.87 7.25
C VAL A 71 7.01 5.30 8.55
N ALA A 72 7.43 5.80 9.72
CA ALA A 72 6.90 5.38 11.01
C ALA A 72 5.46 5.87 11.27
N ASP A 73 5.08 7.02 10.70
CA ASP A 73 3.72 7.55 10.79
C ASP A 73 2.72 6.77 9.91
N LYS A 74 3.18 6.05 8.88
CA LYS A 74 2.35 5.32 7.92
C LYS A 74 1.85 3.97 8.44
#